data_AF-A0A6J3CA60-F1
#
_entry.id   AF-A0A6J3CA60-F1
#
_cell.length_a   1.000
_cell.length_b   1.000
_cell.length_c   1.000
_cell.angle_alpha   90.00
_cell.angle_beta   90.00
_cell.angle_gamma   90.00
#
_symmetry.space_group_name_H-M   'P 1'
#
loop_
_entity.id
_entity.type
_entity.pdbx_description
1 polymer ?
#
loop_
_entity_poly.entity_id
_entity_poly.type
_entity_poly.pdbx_seq_one_letter_code
_entity_poly.pdbx_strand_id
1 'polypeptide(L)'
;MISGGWVCALHVRTAGLGGAALGSDEEEVVYLAYIVIDVHTNQIIGEREYAVRPTRRPSEELQTGQPLDVVIQQFDEFVRSLQVDPQSPLFRLVTDGQPPLRQCLHPEACSKDINLPLYYARFHDLRKEYVRAYTLRAVKPPRAQAPPPPPPPDHPGSLSDMLNYLGLTPYSGENFYAAEVKDMASIIQKINTDGELSYLLYLSFT
;
A
#
# COMPACT_ATOMS: atom_id res chain seq x y z
N MET A 1 -24.57 -0.17 5.86
CA MET A 1 -23.48 0.17 4.93
C MET A 1 -22.57 1.12 5.66
N ILE A 2 -21.29 0.80 5.86
CA ILE A 2 -20.35 1.84 6.29
C ILE A 2 -20.19 2.77 5.09
N SER A 3 -20.67 3.99 5.23
CA SER A 3 -20.40 5.08 4.30
C SER A 3 -19.04 5.67 4.69
N GLY A 4 -18.01 5.41 3.89
CA GLY A 4 -16.71 6.10 4.01
C GLY A 4 -15.56 5.25 4.56
N GLY A 5 -14.36 5.77 4.34
CA GLY A 5 -13.08 5.17 4.69
C GLY A 5 -12.04 5.48 3.63
N TRP A 6 -10.77 5.38 4.03
CA TRP A 6 -9.64 5.70 3.17
C TRP A 6 -8.59 4.61 3.28
N VAL A 7 -8.14 4.16 2.12
CA VAL A 7 -7.00 3.25 2.03
C VAL A 7 -5.85 4.02 1.41
N CYS A 8 -4.65 3.82 1.95
CA CYS A 8 -3.46 4.47 1.46
C CYS A 8 -2.44 3.42 1.03
N ALA A 9 -2.21 3.30 -0.28
CA ALA A 9 -1.14 2.46 -0.81
C ALA A 9 0.21 3.07 -0.40
N LEU A 10 1.05 2.29 0.26
CA LEU A 10 2.39 2.66 0.67
C LEU A 10 3.42 1.76 -0.02
N HIS A 11 4.26 2.37 -0.85
CA HIS A 11 5.44 1.74 -1.42
C HIS A 11 6.72 2.29 -0.78
N VAL A 12 7.67 1.41 -0.50
CA VAL A 12 8.93 1.71 0.20
C VAL A 12 10.09 1.15 -0.62
N ARG A 13 11.14 1.93 -0.80
CA ARG A 13 12.43 1.45 -1.31
C ARG A 13 13.53 1.75 -0.30
N THR A 14 14.46 0.81 -0.17
CA THR A 14 15.67 0.97 0.61
C THR A 14 16.87 1.19 -0.31
N ALA A 15 18.02 1.55 0.25
CA ALA A 15 19.30 1.59 -0.45
C ALA A 15 19.82 0.17 -0.82
N GLY A 16 19.12 -0.87 -0.40
CA GLY A 16 19.51 -2.26 -0.52
C GLY A 16 18.64 -3.07 -1.46
N LEU A 17 18.32 -4.29 -1.05
CA LEU A 17 17.50 -5.24 -1.80
C LEU A 17 16.04 -4.79 -1.92
N GLY A 18 15.39 -5.20 -3.01
CA GLY A 18 13.98 -4.92 -3.30
C GLY A 18 13.15 -6.19 -3.52
N GLY A 19 11.86 -6.01 -3.81
CA GLY A 19 10.93 -7.13 -4.07
C GLY A 19 10.83 -8.09 -2.88
N ALA A 20 10.97 -9.39 -3.13
CA ALA A 20 10.84 -10.42 -2.09
C ALA A 20 11.91 -10.35 -0.99
N ALA A 21 13.03 -9.66 -1.24
CA ALA A 21 14.13 -9.48 -0.29
C ALA A 21 14.17 -8.06 0.30
N LEU A 22 13.11 -7.26 0.13
CA LEU A 22 13.05 -5.89 0.60
C LEU A 22 13.33 -5.79 2.11
N GLY A 23 14.41 -5.09 2.48
CA GLY A 23 14.79 -4.85 3.88
C GLY A 23 15.46 -6.03 4.58
N SER A 24 15.75 -7.14 3.89
CA SER A 24 16.45 -8.29 4.51
C SER A 24 17.92 -8.03 4.81
N ASP A 25 18.50 -7.01 4.19
CA ASP A 25 19.85 -6.51 4.39
C ASP A 25 19.93 -5.33 5.37
N GLU A 26 18.80 -4.96 6.00
CA GLU A 26 18.68 -3.88 6.99
C GLU A 26 19.15 -2.49 6.48
N GLU A 27 19.11 -2.30 5.17
CA GLU A 27 19.44 -1.03 4.54
C GLU A 27 18.35 0.02 4.72
N GLU A 28 18.76 1.28 4.84
CA GLU A 28 17.85 2.39 5.14
C GLU A 28 16.91 2.71 3.98
N VAL A 29 15.70 3.15 4.32
CA VAL A 29 14.70 3.71 3.42
C VAL A 29 15.26 4.95 2.73
N VAL A 30 15.11 4.99 1.41
CA VAL A 30 15.56 6.10 0.55
C VAL A 30 14.40 6.73 -0.23
N TYR A 31 13.25 6.06 -0.28
CA TYR A 31 12.09 6.55 -0.99
C TYR A 31 10.79 6.00 -0.39
N LEU A 32 9.81 6.88 -0.25
CA LEU A 32 8.45 6.56 0.18
C LEU A 32 7.45 7.16 -0.80
N ALA A 33 6.49 6.36 -1.24
CA ALA A 33 5.37 6.83 -2.05
C ALA A 33 4.04 6.42 -1.44
N TYR A 34 3.10 7.37 -1.43
CA TYR A 34 1.79 7.25 -0.84
C TYR A 34 0.72 7.64 -1.87
N ILE A 35 -0.29 6.79 -2.04
CA ILE A 35 -1.50 7.11 -2.80
C ILE A 35 -2.73 6.89 -1.90
N VAL A 36 -3.48 7.95 -1.64
CA VAL A 36 -4.68 7.94 -0.80
C VAL A 36 -5.91 7.79 -1.70
N ILE A 37 -6.70 6.75 -1.44
CA ILE A 37 -7.92 6.41 -2.18
C ILE A 37 -9.11 6.54 -1.23
N ASP A 38 -10.10 7.32 -1.65
CA ASP A 38 -11.41 7.35 -1.02
C ASP A 38 -12.18 6.08 -1.42
N VAL A 39 -12.51 5.24 -0.44
CA VAL A 39 -13.13 3.93 -0.70
C VAL A 39 -14.56 4.08 -1.22
N HIS A 40 -15.27 5.14 -0.82
CA HIS A 40 -16.66 5.33 -1.20
C HIS A 40 -16.80 5.73 -2.68
N THR A 41 -15.98 6.68 -3.12
CA THR A 41 -15.96 7.18 -4.50
C THR A 41 -15.03 6.39 -5.43
N ASN A 42 -14.17 5.56 -4.84
CA ASN A 42 -13.09 4.83 -5.50
C ASN A 42 -12.11 5.75 -6.25
N GLN A 43 -11.97 7.00 -5.81
CA GLN A 43 -11.08 7.99 -6.43
C GLN A 43 -9.78 8.13 -5.66
N ILE A 44 -8.69 8.36 -6.40
CA ILE A 44 -7.44 8.83 -5.80
C ILE A 44 -7.64 10.29 -5.42
N ILE A 45 -7.55 10.59 -4.13
CA ILE A 45 -7.73 11.94 -3.60
C ILE A 45 -6.39 12.62 -3.27
N GLY A 46 -5.29 11.87 -3.29
CA GLY A 46 -3.98 12.46 -3.10
C GLY A 46 -2.83 11.49 -3.35
N GLU A 47 -1.71 12.05 -3.81
CA GLU A 47 -0.47 11.33 -4.08
C GLU A 47 0.73 12.14 -3.58
N ARG A 48 1.67 11.47 -2.91
CA ARG A 48 2.93 12.08 -2.47
C ARG A 48 4.08 11.09 -2.58
N GLU A 49 5.23 11.64 -2.96
CA GLU A 49 6.49 10.92 -3.04
C GLU A 49 7.53 11.72 -2.27
N TYR A 50 8.36 11.01 -1.51
CA TYR A 50 9.38 11.61 -0.66
C TYR A 50 10.70 10.88 -0.89
N ALA A 51 11.73 11.64 -1.25
CA ALA A 51 13.11 11.18 -1.15
C ALA A 51 13.53 11.24 0.32
N VAL A 52 14.04 10.12 0.84
CA VAL A 52 14.50 10.00 2.22
C VAL A 52 16.03 9.96 2.22
N ARG A 53 16.65 10.76 3.08
CA ARG A 53 18.10 10.82 3.21
C ARG A 53 18.59 9.76 4.21
N PRO A 54 19.38 8.75 3.77
CA PRO A 54 19.97 7.77 4.67
C PRO A 54 21.04 8.42 5.55
N THR A 55 21.29 7.82 6.73
CA THR A 55 22.21 8.34 7.74
C THR A 55 23.42 7.43 7.96
N ARG A 56 23.28 6.11 7.79
CA ARG A 56 24.34 5.10 7.94
C ARG A 56 25.30 5.11 6.76
N ARG A 57 24.75 5.21 5.54
CA ARG A 57 25.54 5.24 4.29
C ARG A 57 25.14 6.45 3.44
N PRO A 58 25.66 7.64 3.74
CA PRO A 58 25.38 8.83 2.95
C PRO A 58 25.88 8.64 1.51
N SER A 59 25.02 8.95 0.53
CA SER A 59 25.40 9.06 -0.88
C SER A 59 25.10 10.47 -1.37
N GLU A 60 25.96 11.03 -2.24
CA GLU A 60 25.76 12.39 -2.80
C GLU A 60 24.41 12.51 -3.52
N GLU A 61 23.98 11.44 -4.19
CA GLU A 61 22.71 11.35 -4.92
C GLU A 61 21.48 11.46 -4.01
N LEU A 62 21.59 11.06 -2.73
CA LEU A 62 20.48 11.06 -1.77
C LEU A 62 20.56 12.23 -0.77
N GLN A 63 21.53 13.13 -0.90
CA GLN A 63 21.70 14.26 0.03
C GLN A 63 20.55 15.28 -0.04
N THR A 64 19.85 15.34 -1.17
CA THR A 64 18.69 16.22 -1.39
C THR A 64 17.41 15.68 -0.74
N GLY A 65 17.41 14.41 -0.32
CA GLY A 65 16.33 13.80 0.44
C GLY A 65 16.18 14.42 1.83
N GLN A 66 15.05 14.13 2.47
CA GLN A 66 14.75 14.62 3.81
C GLN A 66 14.95 13.53 4.86
N PRO A 67 15.26 13.89 6.12
CA PRO A 67 15.26 12.94 7.22
C PRO A 67 13.93 12.18 7.33
N LEU A 68 13.99 10.89 7.71
CA LEU A 68 12.80 10.03 7.75
C LEU A 68 11.71 10.57 8.69
N ASP A 69 12.07 11.09 9.85
CA ASP A 69 11.14 11.68 10.81
C ASP A 69 10.38 12.88 10.23
N VAL A 70 11.07 13.74 9.47
CA VAL A 70 10.45 14.87 8.76
C VAL A 70 9.46 14.38 7.70
N VAL A 71 9.83 13.33 6.95
CA VAL A 71 8.94 12.75 5.93
C VAL A 71 7.67 12.14 6.55
N ILE A 72 7.79 11.46 7.69
CA ILE A 72 6.64 10.91 8.42
C ILE A 72 5.70 12.03 8.89
N GLN A 73 6.24 13.14 9.39
CA GLN A 73 5.45 14.32 9.80
C GLN A 73 4.76 14.98 8.61
N GLN A 74 5.48 15.17 7.50
CA GLN A 74 4.90 15.75 6.28
C GLN A 74 3.79 14.90 5.69
N PHE A 75 3.91 13.57 5.75
CA PHE A 75 2.83 12.70 5.31
C PHE A 75 1.57 12.85 6.19
N ASP A 76 1.73 12.95 7.50
CA ASP A 76 0.62 13.17 8.44
C ASP A 76 -0.09 14.50 8.17
N GLU A 77 0.66 15.59 7.92
CA GLU A 77 0.13 16.89 7.49
C GLU A 77 -0.58 16.81 6.13
N PHE A 78 0.01 16.09 5.17
CA PHE A 78 -0.58 15.88 3.86
C PHE A 78 -1.93 15.18 3.94
N VAL A 79 -2.04 14.08 4.69
CA VAL A 79 -3.32 13.37 4.85
C VAL A 79 -4.38 14.27 5.49
N ARG A 80 -4.02 15.07 6.49
CA ARG A 80 -4.94 16.06 7.08
C ARG A 80 -5.38 17.14 6.08
N SER A 81 -4.49 17.56 5.18
CA SER A 81 -4.82 18.53 4.12
C SER A 81 -5.88 18.01 3.13
N LEU A 82 -5.99 16.68 2.99
CA LEU A 82 -7.05 16.02 2.21
C LEU A 82 -8.37 15.88 2.99
N GLN A 83 -8.48 16.48 4.18
CA GLN A 83 -9.62 16.33 5.10
C GLN A 83 -9.81 14.88 5.60
N VAL A 84 -8.72 14.11 5.67
CA VAL A 84 -8.70 12.75 6.20
C VAL A 84 -8.00 12.75 7.56
N ASP A 85 -8.60 12.10 8.56
CA ASP A 85 -7.94 11.85 9.84
C ASP A 85 -7.13 10.54 9.75
N PRO A 86 -5.79 10.59 9.76
CA PRO A 86 -4.96 9.38 9.68
C PRO A 86 -5.07 8.49 10.94
N GLN A 87 -5.54 9.02 12.08
CA GLN A 87 -5.76 8.23 13.29
C GLN A 87 -7.10 7.49 13.28
N SER A 88 -8.03 7.92 12.42
CA SER A 88 -9.35 7.32 12.24
C SER A 88 -9.22 5.80 12.08
N PRO A 89 -10.08 5.00 12.73
CA PRO A 89 -10.12 3.57 12.46
C PRO A 89 -10.37 3.30 10.98
N LEU A 90 -11.10 4.17 10.27
CA LEU A 90 -11.43 4.02 8.85
C LEU A 90 -10.28 4.37 7.89
N PHE A 91 -9.11 4.79 8.40
CA PHE A 91 -7.89 4.98 7.62
C PHE A 91 -6.96 3.77 7.75
N ARG A 92 -6.53 3.20 6.62
CA ARG A 92 -5.59 2.07 6.62
C ARG A 92 -4.50 2.21 5.57
N LEU A 93 -3.25 1.99 5.99
CA LEU A 93 -2.16 1.72 5.06
C LEU A 93 -2.32 0.34 4.43
N VAL A 94 -1.96 0.23 3.15
CA VAL A 94 -1.94 -1.01 2.38
C VAL A 94 -0.56 -1.13 1.75
N THR A 95 0.13 -2.24 1.99
CA THR A 95 1.50 -2.48 1.49
C THR A 95 1.55 -3.73 0.61
N ASP A 96 2.50 -3.78 -0.33
CA ASP A 96 2.77 -5.01 -1.07
C ASP A 96 3.48 -6.02 -0.16
N GLY A 97 2.71 -6.90 0.47
CA GLY A 97 3.22 -7.76 1.52
C GLY A 97 3.49 -7.02 2.83
N GLN A 98 4.13 -7.72 3.76
CA GLN A 98 4.54 -7.21 5.07
C GLN A 98 5.91 -6.48 5.14
N PRO A 99 6.91 -6.77 4.27
CA PRO A 99 8.25 -6.19 4.39
C PRO A 99 8.32 -4.66 4.49
N PRO A 100 7.57 -3.86 3.70
CA PRO A 100 7.68 -2.40 3.73
C PRO A 100 7.56 -1.79 5.14
N LEU A 101 6.66 -2.33 5.96
CA LEU A 101 6.47 -1.88 7.34
C LEU A 101 7.32 -2.70 8.32
N ARG A 102 7.28 -4.02 8.24
CA ARG A 102 7.89 -4.90 9.27
C ARG A 102 9.41 -5.03 9.16
N GLN A 103 9.97 -4.90 7.97
CA GLN A 103 11.40 -5.09 7.70
C GLN A 103 12.13 -3.78 7.39
N CYS A 104 11.41 -2.75 6.91
CA CYS A 104 12.00 -1.45 6.62
C CYS A 104 11.64 -0.39 7.67
N LEU A 105 10.40 0.12 7.65
CA LEU A 105 10.03 1.32 8.42
C LEU A 105 10.09 1.12 9.94
N HIS A 106 9.52 0.04 10.49
CA HIS A 106 9.53 -0.18 11.94
C HIS A 106 10.95 -0.40 12.50
N PRO A 107 11.79 -1.29 11.90
CA PRO A 107 13.17 -1.46 12.36
C PRO A 107 14.00 -0.18 12.25
N GLU A 108 13.89 0.56 11.15
CA GLU A 108 14.65 1.79 10.97
C GLU A 108 14.21 2.89 11.94
N ALA A 109 12.90 3.08 12.12
CA ALA A 109 12.38 4.05 13.07
C ALA A 109 12.83 3.74 14.50
N CYS A 110 12.78 2.46 14.89
CA CYS A 110 13.31 2.00 16.18
C CYS A 110 14.81 2.31 16.32
N SER A 111 15.62 2.02 15.29
CA SER A 111 17.06 2.29 15.29
C SER A 111 17.40 3.79 15.35
N LYS A 112 16.48 4.68 14.95
CA LYS A 112 16.67 6.13 14.89
C LYS A 112 15.92 6.88 16.00
N ASP A 113 15.33 6.16 16.97
CA ASP A 113 14.48 6.72 18.02
C ASP A 113 13.31 7.57 17.47
N ILE A 114 12.78 7.20 16.29
CA ILE A 114 11.64 7.86 15.65
C ILE A 114 10.35 7.21 16.13
N ASN A 115 9.47 8.02 16.72
CA ASN A 115 8.14 7.55 17.11
C ASN A 115 7.20 7.55 15.90
N LEU A 116 6.96 6.36 15.32
CA LEU A 116 6.00 6.21 14.23
C LEU A 116 4.56 6.35 14.72
N PRO A 117 3.70 7.12 14.02
CA PRO A 117 2.28 7.17 14.32
C PRO A 117 1.63 5.77 14.36
N LEU A 118 0.67 5.56 15.28
CA LEU A 118 0.06 4.24 15.52
C LEU A 118 -0.61 3.62 14.28
N TYR A 119 -1.03 4.41 13.29
CA TYR A 119 -1.58 3.88 12.05
C TYR A 119 -0.54 3.12 11.19
N TYR A 120 0.77 3.30 11.40
CA TYR A 120 1.82 2.47 10.78
C TYR A 120 1.88 1.04 11.36
N ALA A 121 1.32 0.81 12.55
CA ALA A 121 1.20 -0.51 13.13
C ALA A 121 -0.06 -1.26 12.65
N ARG A 122 -1.00 -0.55 12.00
CA ARG A 122 -2.29 -1.10 11.55
C ARG A 122 -2.38 -0.99 10.03
N PHE A 123 -2.04 -2.07 9.33
CA PHE A 123 -1.98 -2.10 7.87
C PHE A 123 -2.56 -3.39 7.30
N HIS A 124 -2.93 -3.35 6.02
CA HIS A 124 -3.31 -4.53 5.24
C HIS A 124 -2.20 -4.94 4.29
N ASP A 125 -2.04 -6.25 4.15
CA ASP A 125 -1.16 -6.88 3.16
C ASP A 125 -1.97 -7.05 1.87
N LEU A 126 -1.61 -6.31 0.81
CA LEU A 126 -2.35 -6.29 -0.45
C LEU A 126 -2.48 -7.69 -1.07
N ARG A 127 -1.44 -8.51 -0.97
CA ARG A 127 -1.43 -9.88 -1.52
C ARG A 127 -2.44 -10.76 -0.80
N LYS A 128 -2.55 -10.62 0.52
CA LYS A 128 -3.55 -11.37 1.32
C LYS A 128 -4.96 -10.87 1.05
N GLU A 129 -5.19 -9.56 0.96
CA GLU A 129 -6.51 -9.02 0.67
C GLU A 129 -6.97 -9.39 -0.74
N TYR A 130 -6.06 -9.41 -1.72
CA TYR A 130 -6.32 -9.92 -3.07
C TYR A 130 -6.78 -11.38 -3.05
N VAL A 131 -6.00 -12.29 -2.43
CA VAL A 131 -6.39 -13.71 -2.35
C VAL A 131 -7.74 -13.84 -1.65
N ARG A 132 -7.94 -13.14 -0.52
CA ARG A 132 -9.19 -13.18 0.24
C ARG A 132 -10.38 -12.72 -0.61
N ALA A 133 -10.26 -11.59 -1.30
CA ALA A 133 -11.31 -11.05 -2.17
C ALA A 133 -11.76 -12.07 -3.23
N TYR A 134 -10.80 -12.62 -3.97
CA TYR A 134 -11.12 -13.43 -5.15
C TYR A 134 -11.40 -14.89 -4.82
N THR A 135 -10.86 -15.44 -3.73
CA THR A 135 -11.33 -16.72 -3.18
C THR A 135 -12.78 -16.61 -2.70
N LEU A 136 -13.15 -15.54 -1.99
CA LEU A 136 -14.54 -15.33 -1.55
C LEU A 136 -15.49 -15.20 -2.73
N ARG A 137 -15.07 -14.49 -3.79
CA ARG A 137 -15.84 -14.39 -5.03
C ARG A 137 -16.03 -15.74 -5.73
N ALA A 138 -15.00 -16.59 -5.75
CA ALA A 138 -15.05 -17.91 -6.37
C ALA A 138 -16.01 -18.88 -5.65
N VAL A 139 -16.17 -18.76 -4.33
CA VAL A 139 -17.04 -19.66 -3.54
C VAL A 139 -18.47 -19.13 -3.35
N LYS A 140 -18.75 -17.86 -3.64
CA LYS A 140 -20.12 -17.30 -3.59
C LYS A 140 -21.00 -18.02 -4.63
N PRO A 141 -22.20 -18.51 -4.24
CA PRO A 141 -23.09 -19.18 -5.19
C PRO A 141 -23.43 -18.22 -6.35
N PRO A 142 -23.38 -18.70 -7.61
CA PRO A 142 -23.61 -17.85 -8.76
C PRO A 142 -25.02 -17.26 -8.71
N ARG A 143 -25.15 -15.98 -9.06
CA ARG A 143 -26.47 -15.39 -9.33
C ARG A 143 -27.10 -16.15 -10.50
N ALA A 144 -28.42 -16.33 -10.47
CA ALA A 144 -29.14 -16.97 -11.57
C ALA A 144 -28.77 -16.28 -12.91
N GLN A 145 -28.32 -17.07 -13.89
CA GLN A 145 -27.86 -16.65 -15.23
C GLN A 145 -26.47 -15.97 -15.32
N ALA A 146 -25.66 -15.93 -14.25
CA ALA A 146 -24.27 -15.50 -14.35
C ALA A 146 -23.35 -16.66 -14.80
N PRO A 147 -22.30 -16.39 -15.60
CA PRO A 147 -21.25 -17.38 -15.84
C PRO A 147 -20.61 -17.81 -14.51
N PRO A 148 -20.10 -19.05 -14.42
CA PRO A 148 -19.43 -19.53 -13.21
C PRO A 148 -18.23 -18.62 -12.88
N PRO A 149 -17.98 -18.35 -11.58
CA PRO A 149 -16.87 -17.50 -11.20
C PRO A 149 -15.53 -18.16 -11.58
N PRO A 150 -14.48 -17.35 -11.84
CA PRO A 150 -13.15 -17.90 -12.08
C PRO A 150 -12.67 -18.69 -10.84
N PRO A 151 -11.74 -19.64 -11.01
CA PRO A 151 -11.15 -20.34 -9.88
C PRO A 151 -10.47 -19.34 -8.93
N PRO A 152 -10.35 -19.69 -7.63
CA PRO A 152 -9.58 -18.91 -6.67
C PRO A 152 -8.16 -18.67 -7.21
N PRO A 153 -7.59 -17.48 -7.00
CA PRO A 153 -6.22 -17.23 -7.40
C PRO A 153 -5.24 -18.00 -6.50
N ASP A 154 -4.06 -18.29 -7.05
CA ASP A 154 -2.91 -18.71 -6.25
C ASP A 154 -2.38 -17.55 -5.40
N HIS A 155 -1.46 -17.85 -4.47
CA HIS A 155 -0.76 -16.82 -3.71
C HIS A 155 0.21 -16.05 -4.62
N PRO A 156 0.04 -14.72 -4.81
CA PRO A 156 0.85 -13.96 -5.75
C PRO A 156 2.27 -13.74 -5.22
N GLY A 157 3.27 -13.92 -6.07
CA GLY A 157 4.68 -13.64 -5.78
C GLY A 157 5.06 -12.19 -6.02
N SER A 158 4.28 -11.46 -6.82
CA SER A 158 4.51 -10.08 -7.23
C SER A 158 3.21 -9.33 -7.54
N LEU A 159 3.31 -7.99 -7.68
CA LEU A 159 2.20 -7.18 -8.22
C LEU A 159 1.84 -7.61 -9.65
N SER A 160 2.83 -7.99 -10.46
CA SER A 160 2.62 -8.45 -11.85
C SER A 160 1.67 -9.65 -11.93
N ASP A 161 1.78 -10.61 -11.01
CA ASP A 161 0.88 -11.76 -10.95
C ASP A 161 -0.57 -11.33 -10.72
N MET A 162 -0.78 -10.36 -9.81
CA MET A 162 -2.10 -9.81 -9.53
C MET A 162 -2.64 -9.00 -10.71
N LEU A 163 -1.83 -8.15 -11.34
CA LEU A 163 -2.22 -7.36 -12.51
C LEU A 163 -2.67 -8.27 -13.67
N ASN A 164 -1.89 -9.32 -13.95
CA ASN A 164 -2.20 -10.30 -14.98
C ASN A 164 -3.52 -11.03 -14.72
N TYR A 165 -3.73 -11.52 -13.50
CA TYR A 165 -5.00 -12.16 -13.13
C TYR A 165 -6.20 -11.22 -13.25
N LEU A 166 -6.02 -9.95 -12.89
CA LEU A 166 -7.08 -8.93 -12.92
C LEU A 166 -7.29 -8.31 -14.29
N GLY A 167 -6.46 -8.64 -15.29
CA GLY A 167 -6.49 -8.04 -16.62
C GLY A 167 -6.16 -6.54 -16.60
N LEU A 168 -5.33 -6.10 -15.66
CA LEU A 168 -4.89 -4.72 -15.53
C LEU A 168 -3.57 -4.52 -16.28
N THR A 169 -3.41 -3.38 -16.94
CA THR A 169 -2.16 -2.99 -17.56
C THR A 169 -1.23 -2.36 -16.52
N PRO A 170 0.03 -2.83 -16.39
CA PRO A 170 1.02 -2.19 -15.52
C PRO A 170 1.22 -0.72 -15.89
N TYR A 171 1.55 0.10 -14.90
CA TYR A 171 1.86 1.51 -15.10
C TYR A 171 3.06 1.68 -16.04
N SER A 172 2.88 2.51 -17.06
CA SER A 172 3.87 2.76 -18.12
C SER A 172 4.19 4.25 -18.30
N GLY A 173 3.89 5.08 -17.30
CA GLY A 173 4.19 6.52 -17.35
C GLY A 173 5.66 6.84 -17.07
N GLU A 174 6.02 8.12 -17.19
CA GLU A 174 7.41 8.58 -17.13
C GLU A 174 8.05 8.46 -15.74
N ASN A 175 7.25 8.50 -14.67
CA ASN A 175 7.77 8.36 -13.30
C ASN A 175 7.96 6.88 -12.94
N PHE A 176 9.13 6.35 -13.29
CA PHE A 176 9.51 4.98 -13.00
C PHE A 176 9.44 4.63 -11.49
N TYR A 177 9.77 5.56 -10.60
CA TYR A 177 9.78 5.32 -9.15
C TYR A 177 8.37 5.13 -8.58
N ALA A 178 7.37 5.74 -9.20
CA ALA A 178 5.97 5.62 -8.80
C ALA A 178 5.28 4.35 -9.33
N ALA A 179 5.93 3.57 -10.21
CA ALA A 179 5.28 2.46 -10.90
C ALA A 179 4.63 1.46 -9.93
N GLU A 180 5.34 1.02 -8.89
CA GLU A 180 4.80 0.04 -7.94
C GLU A 180 3.61 0.60 -7.15
N VAL A 181 3.68 1.85 -6.66
CA VAL A 181 2.54 2.41 -5.90
C VAL A 181 1.33 2.64 -6.80
N LYS A 182 1.54 2.96 -8.08
CA LYS A 182 0.48 3.12 -9.08
C LYS A 182 -0.18 1.79 -9.41
N ASP A 183 0.60 0.73 -9.53
CA ASP A 183 0.10 -0.63 -9.73
C ASP A 183 -0.67 -1.12 -8.49
N MET A 184 -0.16 -0.87 -7.29
CA MET A 184 -0.90 -1.13 -6.06
C MET A 184 -2.25 -0.40 -6.03
N ALA A 185 -2.27 0.89 -6.39
CA ALA A 185 -3.49 1.69 -6.42
C ALA A 185 -4.51 1.14 -7.42
N SER A 186 -4.07 0.72 -8.62
CA SER A 186 -4.96 0.15 -9.63
C SER A 186 -5.58 -1.18 -9.17
N ILE A 187 -4.79 -2.04 -8.52
CA ILE A 187 -5.26 -3.29 -7.91
C ILE A 187 -6.28 -2.99 -6.81
N ILE A 188 -6.00 -2.04 -5.91
CA ILE A 188 -6.92 -1.65 -4.82
C ILE A 188 -8.24 -1.13 -5.40
N GLN A 189 -8.19 -0.24 -6.39
CA GLN A 189 -9.38 0.28 -7.05
C GLN A 189 -10.17 -0.82 -7.75
N LYS A 190 -9.50 -1.83 -8.32
CA LYS A 190 -10.15 -2.98 -8.96
C LYS A 190 -10.85 -3.88 -7.94
N ILE A 191 -10.19 -4.21 -6.83
CA ILE A 191 -10.79 -4.97 -5.72
C ILE A 191 -12.03 -4.22 -5.16
N ASN A 192 -11.95 -2.89 -5.07
CA ASN A 192 -13.08 -2.08 -4.61
C ASN A 192 -14.23 -2.04 -5.63
N THR A 193 -13.93 -1.88 -6.92
CA THR A 193 -14.92 -1.89 -8.02
C THR A 193 -15.66 -3.22 -8.08
N ASP A 194 -14.96 -4.33 -7.85
CA ASP A 194 -15.56 -5.66 -7.81
C ASP A 194 -16.42 -5.88 -6.53
N GLY A 195 -16.45 -4.88 -5.63
CA GLY A 195 -17.26 -4.87 -4.42
C GLY A 195 -16.68 -5.65 -3.25
N GLU A 196 -15.44 -6.12 -3.35
CA GLU A 196 -14.83 -6.97 -2.33
C GLU A 196 -14.14 -6.15 -1.23
N LEU A 197 -13.46 -5.03 -1.57
CA LEU A 197 -12.68 -4.24 -0.59
C LEU A 197 -13.51 -3.73 0.60
N SER A 198 -14.73 -3.27 0.34
CA SER A 198 -15.64 -2.76 1.36
C SER A 198 -16.05 -3.85 2.38
N TYR A 199 -16.22 -5.11 1.93
CA TYR A 199 -16.46 -6.25 2.83
C TYR A 199 -15.21 -6.59 3.64
N LEU A 200 -14.02 -6.42 3.06
CA LEU A 200 -12.76 -6.74 3.71
C LEU A 200 -12.43 -5.77 4.84
N LEU A 201 -12.64 -4.47 4.60
CA LEU A 201 -12.55 -3.44 5.62
C LEU A 201 -13.56 -3.71 6.74
N TYR A 202 -14.81 -4.06 6.42
CA TYR A 202 -15.85 -4.37 7.42
C TYR A 202 -15.44 -5.50 8.39
N LEU A 203 -14.92 -6.61 7.87
CA LEU A 203 -14.48 -7.76 8.68
C LEU A 203 -13.21 -7.50 9.50
N SER A 204 -12.47 -6.43 9.18
CA SER A 204 -11.25 -6.06 9.92
C SER A 204 -11.54 -5.10 11.08
N PHE A 205 -12.78 -4.62 11.21
CA PHE A 205 -13.25 -3.72 12.27
C PHE A 205 -14.20 -4.37 13.28
N THR A 206 -14.59 -5.63 13.06
CA THR A 206 -15.35 -6.49 13.99
C THR A 206 -14.42 -7.48 14.64
#